data_AF-A0A428SSH8-F1
#
_entry.id   AF-A0A428SSH8-F1
#
_cell.length_a   1.000
_cell.length_b   1.000
_cell.length_c   1.000
_cell.angle_alpha   90.00
_cell.angle_beta   90.00
_cell.angle_gamma   90.00
#
_symmetry.space_group_name_H-M   'P 1'
#
loop_
_entity.id
_entity.type
_entity.pdbx_description
1 polymer ?
#
loop_
_entity_poly.entity_id
_entity_poly.type
_entity_poly.pdbx_seq_one_letter_code
_entity_poly.pdbx_strand_id
1 'polypeptide(L)' 'MGRFLSGITEEMKQTKRVQLLDVTKDQVRHVAQRYLVDAMAKGEERVAFLGEKQPWVDGEWKIREMDVKGAE' A
#
# COMPACT_ATOMS: atom_id res chain seq x y z
N MET A 1 6.88 1.69 23.32
CA MET A 1 6.54 2.84 22.46
C MET A 1 5.21 2.73 21.72
N GLY A 2 4.76 1.56 21.21
CA GLY A 2 3.50 1.47 20.47
C GLY A 2 2.25 1.98 21.20
N ARG A 3 2.10 1.71 22.51
CA ARG A 3 1.00 2.29 23.31
C ARG A 3 1.09 3.81 23.44
N PHE A 4 2.30 4.34 23.55
CA PHE A 4 2.56 5.76 23.78
C PHE A 4 2.44 6.60 22.49
N LEU A 5 2.95 6.09 21.37
CA LEU A 5 2.97 6.81 20.09
C LEU A 5 1.67 6.64 19.29
N SER A 6 1.04 5.47 19.36
CA SER A 6 -0.12 5.14 18.52
C SER A 6 -1.32 4.58 19.29
N GLY A 7 -1.30 4.64 20.64
CA GLY A 7 -2.42 4.24 21.48
C GLY A 7 -2.70 2.73 21.52
N ILE A 8 -1.84 1.89 20.93
CA ILE A 8 -2.11 0.44 20.81
C ILE A 8 -1.97 -0.23 22.19
N THR A 9 -3.09 -0.76 22.71
CA THR A 9 -3.13 -1.53 23.96
C THR A 9 -2.82 -3.02 23.73
N GLU A 10 -2.61 -3.78 24.81
CA GLU A 10 -2.37 -5.22 24.72
C GLU A 10 -3.62 -5.99 24.27
N GLU A 11 -4.81 -5.55 24.67
CA GLU A 11 -6.09 -6.12 24.25
C GLU A 11 -6.28 -5.97 22.73
N MET A 12 -5.91 -4.80 22.16
CA MET A 12 -5.93 -4.58 20.71
C MET A 12 -4.98 -5.52 19.98
N LYS A 13 -3.78 -5.75 20.53
CA LYS A 13 -2.81 -6.69 19.95
C LYS A 13 -3.32 -8.13 20.03
N GLN A 14 -3.88 -8.53 21.16
CA GLN A 14 -4.40 -9.87 21.34
C GLN A 14 -5.60 -10.14 20.42
N THR A 15 -6.49 -9.17 20.26
CA THR A 15 -7.62 -9.24 19.31
C THR A 15 -7.10 -9.43 17.88
N LYS A 16 -6.14 -8.60 17.47
CA LYS A 16 -5.50 -8.73 16.15
C LYS A 16 -4.83 -10.09 15.97
N ARG A 17 -4.19 -10.63 17.00
CA ARG A 17 -3.55 -11.95 16.95
C ARG A 17 -4.56 -13.05 16.65
N VAL A 18 -5.69 -13.07 17.35
CA VAL A 18 -6.75 -14.06 17.10
C VAL A 18 -7.31 -13.90 15.69
N GLN A 19 -7.61 -12.67 15.26
CA GLN A 19 -8.11 -12.38 13.91
C GLN A 19 -7.15 -12.84 12.80
N LEU A 20 -5.84 -12.72 13.01
CA LEU A 20 -4.83 -13.18 12.04
C LEU A 20 -4.67 -14.71 12.03
N LEU A 21 -4.89 -15.37 13.16
CA LEU A 21 -4.81 -16.83 13.26
C LEU A 21 -6.06 -17.52 12.69
N ASP A 22 -7.20 -16.83 12.69
CA ASP A 22 -8.50 -17.34 12.23
C ASP A 22 -8.87 -16.87 10.81
N VAL A 23 -7.86 -16.54 9.98
CA VAL A 23 -8.10 -16.11 8.59
C VAL A 23 -8.48 -17.30 7.72
N THR A 24 -9.63 -17.19 7.04
CA THR A 24 -10.12 -18.19 6.08
C THR A 24 -9.81 -17.81 4.64
N LYS A 25 -9.82 -18.79 3.74
CA LYS A 25 -9.61 -18.58 2.29
C LYS A 25 -10.63 -17.62 1.68
N ASP A 26 -11.89 -17.72 2.10
CA ASP A 26 -12.96 -16.89 1.55
C ASP A 26 -12.83 -15.43 2.00
N GLN A 27 -12.40 -15.19 3.24
CA GLN A 27 -12.06 -13.84 3.70
C GLN A 27 -10.94 -13.23 2.87
N VAL A 28 -9.88 -13.99 2.55
CA VAL A 28 -8.78 -13.51 1.69
C VAL A 28 -9.29 -13.12 0.31
N ARG A 29 -10.10 -13.97 -0.33
CA ARG A 29 -10.68 -13.68 -1.64
C ARG A 29 -11.57 -12.45 -1.60
N HIS A 30 -12.42 -12.35 -0.59
CA HIS A 30 -13.34 -11.23 -0.42
C HIS A 30 -12.63 -9.89 -0.25
N VAL A 31 -11.59 -9.83 0.59
CA VAL A 31 -10.83 -8.59 0.78
C VAL A 31 -9.96 -8.26 -0.43
N ALA A 32 -9.44 -9.25 -1.15
CA ALA A 32 -8.72 -9.02 -2.40
C ALA A 32 -9.63 -8.41 -3.47
N GLN A 33 -10.85 -8.94 -3.64
CA GLN A 33 -11.83 -8.36 -4.54
C GLN A 33 -12.12 -6.90 -4.17
N ARG A 34 -12.46 -6.65 -2.88
CA ARG A 34 -12.86 -5.32 -2.41
C ARG A 34 -11.77 -4.27 -2.50
N TYR A 35 -10.55 -4.59 -2.07
CA TYR A 35 -9.50 -3.58 -1.86
C TYR A 35 -8.45 -3.54 -2.97
N LEU A 36 -8.36 -4.56 -3.82
CA LEU A 36 -7.44 -4.56 -4.96
C LEU A 36 -8.24 -4.40 -6.25
N VAL A 37 -9.14 -5.33 -6.57
CA VAL A 37 -9.84 -5.34 -7.86
C VAL A 37 -10.80 -4.17 -7.98
N ASP A 38 -11.69 -4.00 -7.01
CA ASP A 38 -12.70 -2.93 -7.04
C ASP A 38 -12.07 -1.55 -6.86
N ALA A 39 -10.97 -1.44 -6.10
CA ALA A 39 -10.24 -0.18 -5.92
C ALA A 39 -9.53 0.24 -7.21
N MET A 40 -8.89 -0.70 -7.93
CA MET A 40 -8.32 -0.45 -9.25
C MET A 40 -9.40 -0.06 -10.27
N ALA A 41 -10.56 -0.71 -10.24
CA ALA A 41 -11.68 -0.35 -11.12
C ALA A 41 -12.20 1.09 -10.88
N LYS A 42 -11.95 1.65 -9.68
CA LYS A 42 -12.31 3.02 -9.31
C LYS A 42 -11.20 4.06 -9.57
N GLY A 43 -10.03 3.65 -10.05
CA GLY A 43 -8.89 4.56 -10.25
C GLY A 43 -8.25 5.05 -8.94
N GLU A 44 -8.39 4.29 -7.85
CA GLU A 44 -7.82 4.62 -6.54
C GLU A 44 -6.32 4.28 -6.43
N GLU A 45 -5.76 3.61 -7.42
CA GLU A 45 -4.34 3.29 -7.46
C GLU A 45 -3.44 4.54 -7.50
N ARG A 46 -2.29 4.42 -6.87
CA ARG A 46 -1.25 5.45 -6.83
C ARG A 46 0.08 4.78 -7.07
N VAL A 47 0.73 5.15 -8.17
CA VAL A 47 2.05 4.64 -8.53
C VAL A 47 3.01 5.82 -8.62
N ALA A 48 4.19 5.66 -8.05
CA ALA A 48 5.29 6.62 -8.17
C ALA A 48 6.55 5.84 -8.55
N PHE A 49 7.28 6.34 -9.55
CA PHE A 49 8.52 5.77 -10.02
C PHE A 49 9.63 6.79 -9.87
N LEU A 50 10.78 6.35 -9.34
CA LEU A 50 11.97 7.17 -9.17
C LEU A 50 13.11 6.56 -9.98
N GLY A 51 13.63 7.29 -10.95
CA GLY A 51 14.73 6.85 -11.79
C GLY A 51 14.76 7.58 -13.12
N GLU A 52 15.52 7.05 -14.07
CA GLU A 52 15.56 7.56 -15.43
C GLU A 52 14.18 7.50 -16.08
N LYS A 53 13.89 8.49 -16.93
CA LYS A 53 12.63 8.55 -17.67
C LYS A 53 12.50 7.33 -18.56
N GLN A 54 11.54 6.47 -18.24
CA GLN A 54 11.31 5.23 -18.96
C GLN A 54 10.47 5.45 -20.23
N PRO A 55 10.60 4.60 -21.26
CA PRO A 55 9.84 4.72 -22.51
C PRO A 55 8.32 4.55 -22.35
N TRP A 56 7.88 3.88 -21.29
CA TRP A 56 6.46 3.64 -20.98
C TRP A 56 5.77 4.81 -20.27
N VAL A 57 6.51 5.88 -19.94
CA VAL A 57 5.94 7.10 -19.35
C VAL A 57 5.21 7.87 -20.44
N ASP A 58 3.88 7.75 -20.46
CA ASP A 58 3.00 8.48 -21.37
C ASP A 58 2.49 9.80 -20.75
N GLY A 59 1.48 10.42 -21.38
CA GLY A 59 0.88 11.69 -20.96
C GLY A 59 0.05 11.64 -19.68
N GLU A 60 -0.21 10.45 -19.10
CA GLU A 60 -0.98 10.30 -17.86
C GLU A 60 -0.10 10.47 -16.61
N TRP A 61 1.24 10.39 -16.76
CA TRP A 61 2.18 10.50 -15.66
C TRP A 61 2.56 11.95 -15.36
N LYS A 62 2.45 12.33 -14.08
CA LYS A 62 3.02 13.59 -13.59
C LYS A 62 4.53 13.45 -13.37
N ILE A 63 5.32 13.90 -14.34
CA ILE A 63 6.78 13.92 -14.24
C ILE A 63 7.24 15.04 -13.31
N ARG A 64 8.15 14.73 -12.39
CA ARG A 64 8.90 15.71 -11.61
C ARG A 64 10.38 15.46 -11.78
N GLU A 65 11.10 16.44 -12.31
CA GLU A 65 12.56 16.38 -12.34
C GLU A 65 13.09 16.44 -10.91
N MET A 66 14.05 15.57 -10.62
CA MET A 66 14.70 15.51 -9.33
C MET A 66 16.15 15.92 -9.49
N ASP A 67 16.55 16.97 -8.78
CA ASP A 67 17.92 17.46 -8.72
C ASP A 67 18.76 16.56 -7.80
N VAL A 68 18.92 15.31 -8.22
CA VAL A 68 19.75 14.33 -7.52
C VAL A 68 21.10 14.32 -8.21
N LYS A 69 22.16 14.68 -7.49
CA LYS A 69 23.53 14.41 -7.93
C LYS A 69 23.71 12.90 -7.98
N GLY A 70 23.57 12.31 -9.17
CA GLY A 70 23.84 10.89 -9.40
C GLY A 70 25.27 10.58 -8.95
N ALA A 71 25.44 9.46 -8.23
CA ALA A 71 26.77 8.94 -7.94
C ALA A 71 27.42 8.52 -9.28
N GLU A 72 28.65 9.01 -9.52
CA GLU A 72 29.54 8.55 -10.61
C GLU A 72 29.83 7.04 -10.51
#